data_AF-A0A955FMJ2-F1
#
_entry.id   AF-A0A955FMJ2-F1
#
_cell.length_a   1.000
_cell.length_b   1.000
_cell.length_c   1.000
_cell.angle_alpha   90.00
_cell.angle_beta   90.00
_cell.angle_gamma   90.00
#
_symmetry.space_group_name_H-M   'P 1'
#
loop_
_entity.id
_entity.type
_entity.pdbx_description
1 polymer ?
#
loop_
_entity_poly.entity_id
_entity_poly.type
_entity_poly.pdbx_seq_one_letter_code
_entity_poly.pdbx_strand_id
1 'polypeptide(L)'
;MIILTIRTDKPESEVGLYDDSKQIAYFKWQAHRELAETIHKRIKEILDNNKLSMGDIEGIVVYKGPGSFTGLRIGISVANSLSYSLGPPIVGVSKENWIENGIKAIQSGKNDKSALPEYGAPVFTTKPKK
;
A
#
# COMPACT_ATOMS: atom_id res chain seq x y z
N MET A 1 15.59 6.87 5.18
CA MET A 1 15.11 5.62 4.54
C MET A 1 13.90 5.94 3.68
N ILE A 2 13.91 5.60 2.39
CA ILE A 2 12.81 5.91 1.48
C ILE A 2 11.68 4.89 1.62
N ILE A 3 10.50 5.36 2.00
CA ILE A 3 9.32 4.53 2.29
C ILE A 3 8.18 4.90 1.34
N LEU A 4 7.66 3.90 0.63
CA LEU A 4 6.47 4.01 -0.21
C LEU A 4 5.23 3.65 0.61
N THR A 5 4.25 4.54 0.65
CA THR A 5 2.95 4.30 1.31
C THR A 5 1.86 4.13 0.26
N ILE A 6 0.99 3.10 0.39
CA ILE A 6 -0.11 2.83 -0.56
C ILE A 6 -1.42 2.65 0.21
N ARG A 7 -2.48 3.37 -0.20
CA ARG A 7 -3.83 3.19 0.34
C ARG A 7 -4.90 3.28 -0.75
N THR A 8 -5.79 2.28 -0.76
CA THR A 8 -6.76 2.00 -1.85
C THR A 8 -8.11 1.49 -1.31
N ASP A 9 -8.42 1.76 -0.04
CA ASP A 9 -9.68 1.37 0.62
C ASP A 9 -10.90 2.14 0.10
N LYS A 10 -10.70 3.27 -0.57
CA LYS A 10 -11.75 4.21 -1.02
C LYS A 10 -11.67 4.47 -2.54
N PRO A 11 -12.69 5.09 -3.15
CA PRO A 11 -12.65 5.50 -4.57
C PRO A 11 -11.48 6.44 -4.88
N GLU A 12 -11.15 7.33 -3.94
CA GLU A 12 -9.90 8.07 -3.94
C GLU A 12 -8.78 7.15 -3.43
N SER A 13 -7.78 6.95 -4.27
CA SER A 13 -6.56 6.22 -3.92
C SER A 13 -5.41 7.19 -3.68
N GLU A 14 -4.47 6.75 -2.87
CA GLU A 14 -3.35 7.58 -2.46
C GLU A 14 -2.04 6.79 -2.43
N VAL A 15 -0.99 7.46 -2.88
CA VAL A 15 0.40 7.00 -2.75
C VAL A 15 1.23 8.13 -2.14
N GLY A 16 2.22 7.76 -1.35
CA GLY A 16 3.07 8.71 -0.65
C GLY A 16 4.50 8.22 -0.58
N LEU A 17 5.41 9.16 -0.48
CA LEU A 17 6.83 8.94 -0.38
C LEU A 17 7.35 9.67 0.85
N TYR A 18 8.04 8.94 1.71
CA TYR A 18 8.59 9.45 2.96
C TYR A 18 10.08 9.14 3.01
N ASP A 19 10.86 10.08 3.55
CA ASP A 19 12.22 9.82 3.99
C ASP A 19 12.20 9.76 5.51
N ASP A 20 12.30 8.55 6.04
CA ASP A 20 12.01 8.23 7.43
C ASP A 20 10.61 8.74 7.82
N SER A 21 10.52 9.76 8.67
CA SER A 21 9.26 10.36 9.12
C SER A 21 8.86 11.60 8.33
N LYS A 22 9.72 12.07 7.41
CA LYS A 22 9.48 13.29 6.64
C LYS A 22 8.77 12.96 5.34
N GLN A 23 7.59 13.54 5.14
CA GLN A 23 6.89 13.44 3.87
C GLN A 23 7.65 14.18 2.77
N ILE A 24 8.05 13.46 1.72
CA ILE A 24 8.68 14.03 0.52
C ILE A 24 7.60 14.43 -0.47
N ALA A 25 6.71 13.50 -0.79
CA ALA A 25 5.65 13.70 -1.77
C ALA A 25 4.43 12.87 -1.40
N TYR A 26 3.27 13.34 -1.83
CA TYR A 26 2.02 12.65 -1.57
C TYR A 26 1.02 12.98 -2.66
N PHE A 27 0.40 11.93 -3.21
CA PHE A 27 -0.44 12.04 -4.38
C PHE A 27 -1.76 11.30 -4.15
N LYS A 28 -2.85 12.00 -4.47
CA LYS A 28 -4.22 11.50 -4.39
C LYS A 28 -4.87 11.60 -5.75
N TRP A 29 -5.63 10.58 -6.12
CA TRP A 29 -6.41 10.61 -7.35
C TRP A 29 -7.67 9.76 -7.24
N GLN A 30 -8.64 10.13 -8.06
CA GLN A 30 -9.85 9.32 -8.24
C GLN A 30 -9.51 8.16 -9.17
N ALA A 31 -9.40 6.96 -8.61
CA ALA A 31 -9.02 5.76 -9.36
C ALA A 31 -10.22 5.05 -9.98
N HIS A 32 -11.42 5.21 -9.40
CA HIS A 32 -12.67 4.57 -9.84
C HIS A 32 -12.47 3.10 -10.27
N ARG A 33 -12.76 2.77 -11.54
CA ARG A 33 -12.63 1.42 -12.11
C ARG A 33 -11.26 1.15 -12.74
N GLU A 34 -10.37 2.13 -12.76
CA GLU A 34 -9.08 2.12 -13.46
C GLU A 34 -7.90 1.95 -12.49
N LEU A 35 -8.15 1.58 -11.23
CA LEU A 35 -7.11 1.46 -10.21
C LEU A 35 -5.95 0.56 -10.65
N ALA A 36 -6.24 -0.59 -11.25
CA ALA A 36 -5.22 -1.54 -11.71
C ALA A 36 -4.27 -0.93 -12.76
N GLU A 37 -4.77 -0.03 -13.61
CA GLU A 37 -3.98 0.62 -14.65
C GLU A 37 -3.26 1.88 -14.16
N THR A 38 -3.87 2.58 -13.20
CA THR A 38 -3.38 3.89 -12.74
C THR A 38 -2.36 3.77 -11.62
N ILE A 39 -2.46 2.76 -10.74
CA ILE A 39 -1.60 2.65 -9.56
C ILE A 39 -0.11 2.59 -9.91
N HIS A 40 0.28 1.78 -10.90
CA HIS A 40 1.67 1.67 -11.33
C HIS A 40 2.19 2.97 -11.94
N LYS A 41 1.34 3.67 -12.71
CA LYS A 41 1.68 4.98 -13.28
C LYS A 41 1.94 6.00 -12.17
N ARG A 42 1.08 6.05 -11.14
CA ARG A 42 1.24 6.99 -10.02
C ARG A 42 2.47 6.70 -9.16
N ILE A 43 2.78 5.42 -8.92
CA ILE A 43 4.01 5.05 -8.21
C ILE A 43 5.24 5.46 -9.03
N LYS A 44 5.23 5.24 -10.35
CA LYS A 44 6.33 5.67 -11.22
C LYS A 44 6.48 7.20 -11.24
N GLU A 45 5.38 7.92 -11.43
CA GLU A 45 5.35 9.39 -11.47
C GLU A 45 5.88 10.01 -10.17
N ILE A 46 5.45 9.50 -9.00
CA ILE A 46 5.91 10.06 -7.71
C ILE A 46 7.40 9.82 -7.49
N LEU A 47 7.96 8.70 -7.96
CA LEU A 47 9.39 8.42 -7.88
C LEU A 47 10.19 9.29 -8.86
N ASP A 48 9.79 9.30 -10.14
CA ASP A 48 10.46 10.07 -11.19
C ASP A 48 10.51 11.57 -10.85
N ASN A 49 9.40 12.14 -10.36
CA ASN A 49 9.33 13.55 -9.96
C ASN A 49 10.28 13.89 -8.80
N ASN A 50 10.70 12.90 -8.01
CA ASN A 50 11.65 13.05 -6.92
C ASN A 50 13.04 12.49 -7.27
N LYS A 51 13.30 12.19 -8.55
CA LYS A 51 14.56 11.63 -9.08
C LYS A 51 14.96 10.30 -8.42
N LEU A 52 13.95 9.50 -8.06
CA LEU A 52 14.13 8.17 -7.48
C LEU A 52 13.69 7.12 -8.50
N SER A 53 14.20 5.91 -8.29
CA SER A 53 13.86 4.71 -9.02
C SER A 53 13.10 3.74 -8.10
N MET A 54 12.56 2.66 -8.68
CA MET A 54 11.96 1.58 -7.89
C MET A 54 12.98 0.94 -6.92
N GLY A 55 14.25 0.89 -7.29
CA GLY A 55 15.32 0.30 -6.46
C GLY A 55 15.68 1.14 -5.24
N ASP A 56 15.27 2.41 -5.20
CA ASP A 56 15.50 3.29 -4.06
C ASP A 56 14.44 3.09 -2.96
N ILE A 57 13.40 2.27 -3.20
CA ILE A 57 12.39 1.96 -2.18
C ILE A 57 13.01 1.02 -1.14
N GLU A 58 13.15 1.50 0.08
CA GLU A 58 13.72 0.76 1.21
C GLU A 58 12.65 0.24 2.18
N GLY A 59 11.39 0.63 2.00
CA GLY A 59 10.28 0.13 2.81
C GLY A 59 8.92 0.38 2.16
N ILE A 60 7.96 -0.51 2.44
CA ILE A 60 6.59 -0.39 1.91
C ILE A 60 5.58 -0.45 3.06
N VAL A 61 4.76 0.58 3.18
CA VAL A 61 3.63 0.60 4.10
C VAL A 61 2.35 0.54 3.29
N VAL A 62 1.46 -0.41 3.60
CA VAL A 62 0.17 -0.53 2.93
C VAL A 62 -0.98 -0.47 3.93
N TYR A 63 -2.01 0.30 3.59
CA TYR A 63 -3.25 0.27 4.35
C TYR A 63 -4.01 -1.03 4.06
N LYS A 64 -4.12 -1.91 5.05
CA LYS A 64 -4.74 -3.23 4.86
C LYS A 64 -6.25 -3.25 5.04
N GLY A 65 -6.87 -2.18 5.53
CA GLY A 65 -8.33 -2.06 5.70
C GLY A 65 -8.76 -1.65 7.11
N PRO A 66 -10.08 -1.67 7.41
CA PRO A 66 -11.18 -2.13 6.54
C PRO A 66 -11.45 -1.22 5.33
N GLY A 67 -12.11 -1.72 4.29
CA GLY A 67 -12.36 -0.95 3.06
C GLY A 67 -12.84 -1.74 1.84
N SER A 68 -12.77 -1.09 0.67
CA SER A 68 -13.11 -1.64 -0.64
C SER A 68 -12.42 -2.99 -0.88
N PHE A 69 -13.20 -4.06 -1.06
CA PHE A 69 -12.68 -5.40 -1.31
C PHE A 69 -11.74 -5.44 -2.53
N THR A 70 -12.19 -4.88 -3.65
CA THR A 70 -11.41 -4.84 -4.89
C THR A 70 -10.20 -3.91 -4.76
N GLY A 71 -10.40 -2.72 -4.16
CA GLY A 71 -9.34 -1.73 -4.00
C GLY A 71 -8.18 -2.26 -3.15
N LEU A 72 -8.50 -2.76 -1.95
CA LEU A 72 -7.53 -3.36 -1.04
C LEU A 72 -6.77 -4.52 -1.68
N ARG A 73 -7.47 -5.42 -2.40
CA ARG A 73 -6.81 -6.54 -3.10
C ARG A 73 -5.82 -6.05 -4.14
N ILE A 74 -6.19 -5.06 -4.96
CA ILE A 74 -5.30 -4.52 -5.99
C ILE A 74 -4.09 -3.85 -5.33
N GLY A 75 -4.30 -2.90 -4.42
CA GLY A 75 -3.22 -2.16 -3.78
C GLY A 75 -2.25 -3.05 -2.99
N ILE A 76 -2.77 -4.01 -2.22
CA ILE A 76 -1.94 -4.95 -1.45
C ILE A 76 -1.20 -5.92 -2.37
N SER A 77 -1.81 -6.37 -3.46
CA SER A 77 -1.11 -7.24 -4.43
C SER A 77 0.05 -6.51 -5.09
N VAL A 78 -0.12 -5.23 -5.44
CA VAL A 78 0.96 -4.38 -5.96
C VAL A 78 2.07 -4.21 -4.92
N ALA A 79 1.72 -3.86 -3.68
CA ALA A 79 2.67 -3.68 -2.59
C ALA A 79 3.49 -4.96 -2.31
N ASN A 80 2.81 -6.11 -2.20
CA ASN A 80 3.46 -7.41 -2.01
C ASN A 80 4.37 -7.76 -3.18
N SER A 81 3.95 -7.50 -4.42
CA SER A 81 4.75 -7.78 -5.61
C SER A 81 6.02 -6.92 -5.66
N LEU A 82 5.93 -5.64 -5.27
CA LEU A 82 7.08 -4.74 -5.16
C LEU A 82 8.04 -5.21 -4.07
N SER A 83 7.54 -5.52 -2.86
CA SER A 83 8.37 -6.05 -1.76
C SER A 83 9.07 -7.35 -2.16
N TYR A 84 8.34 -8.28 -2.77
CA TYR A 84 8.90 -9.56 -3.22
C TYR A 84 9.96 -9.38 -4.31
N SER A 85 9.74 -8.48 -5.28
CA SER A 85 10.63 -8.31 -6.43
C SER A 85 11.88 -7.48 -6.11
N LEU A 86 11.77 -6.51 -5.22
CA LEU A 86 12.82 -5.54 -4.90
C LEU A 86 13.55 -5.88 -3.59
N GLY A 87 12.94 -6.66 -2.70
CA GLY A 87 13.46 -7.00 -1.38
C GLY A 87 13.14 -6.07 -0.19
N PRO A 88 12.51 -4.88 -0.30
CA PRO A 88 12.27 -4.06 0.87
C PRO A 88 11.20 -4.68 1.79
N PRO A 89 11.29 -4.46 3.11
CA PRO A 89 10.28 -4.89 4.06
C PRO A 89 8.93 -4.27 3.77
N ILE A 90 7.87 -5.01 4.06
CA ILE A 90 6.49 -4.55 3.94
C ILE A 90 5.76 -4.63 5.29
N VAL A 91 4.95 -3.61 5.59
CA VAL A 91 4.06 -3.61 6.76
C VAL A 91 2.64 -3.26 6.36
N GLY A 92 1.70 -4.16 6.69
CA GLY A 92 0.27 -3.92 6.58
C GLY A 92 -0.30 -3.28 7.85
N VAL A 93 -0.85 -2.07 7.74
CA VAL A 93 -1.41 -1.32 8.89
C VAL A 93 -2.89 -1.05 8.68
N SER A 94 -3.67 -1.18 9.75
CA SER A 94 -5.07 -0.78 9.81
C SER A 94 -5.26 0.36 10.82
N LYS A 95 -6.45 0.99 10.81
CA LYS A 95 -6.85 2.13 11.70
C LYS A 95 -6.25 3.50 11.33
N GLU A 96 -6.53 4.51 12.15
CA GLU A 96 -6.01 5.87 12.04
C GLU A 96 -4.48 5.91 12.21
N ASN A 97 -3.84 6.98 11.71
CA ASN A 97 -2.38 7.18 11.75
C ASN A 97 -1.57 6.02 11.15
N TRP A 98 -2.13 5.34 10.16
CA TRP A 98 -1.54 4.15 9.54
C TRP A 98 -0.13 4.38 8.97
N ILE A 99 0.14 5.58 8.45
CA ILE A 99 1.45 5.96 7.90
C ILE A 99 2.48 5.98 9.02
N GLU A 100 2.25 6.78 10.07
CA GLU A 100 3.18 6.93 11.18
C GLU A 100 3.43 5.59 11.89
N ASN A 101 2.37 4.83 12.13
CA ASN A 101 2.46 3.50 12.72
C ASN A 101 3.23 2.51 11.84
N GLY A 102 3.05 2.61 10.52
CA GLY A 102 3.76 1.77 9.55
C GLY A 102 5.25 2.10 9.47
N ILE A 103 5.59 3.38 9.40
CA ILE A 103 6.97 3.87 9.40
C ILE A 103 7.68 3.43 10.67
N LYS A 104 7.06 3.65 11.85
CA LYS A 104 7.59 3.19 13.14
C LYS A 104 7.81 1.68 13.18
N ALA A 105 6.88 0.91 12.62
CA ALA A 105 7.00 -0.54 12.57
C ALA A 105 8.16 -1.01 11.68
N ILE A 106 8.35 -0.40 10.50
CA ILE A 106 9.51 -0.71 9.64
C ILE A 106 10.80 -0.34 10.37
N GLN A 107 10.87 0.84 10.98
CA GLN A 107 12.03 1.29 11.76
C GLN A 107 12.33 0.41 12.97
N SER A 108 11.32 -0.23 13.57
CA SER A 108 11.51 -1.22 14.63
C SER A 108 11.88 -2.62 14.11
N GLY A 109 12.16 -2.77 12.82
CA GLY A 109 12.58 -4.03 12.19
C GLY A 109 11.42 -4.97 11.83
N LYS A 110 10.17 -4.51 11.86
CA LYS A 110 9.02 -5.33 11.45
C LYS A 110 9.03 -5.53 9.93
N ASN A 111 8.87 -6.78 9.51
CA ASN A 111 8.68 -7.15 8.12
C ASN A 111 7.63 -8.26 8.02
N ASP A 112 6.46 -7.95 7.46
CA ASP A 112 5.42 -8.94 7.20
C ASP A 112 5.85 -9.79 5.99
N LYS A 113 5.69 -11.11 6.05
CA LYS A 113 5.97 -11.99 4.88
C LYS A 113 5.15 -11.59 3.64
N SER A 114 3.94 -11.11 3.89
CA SER A 114 3.03 -10.51 2.92
C SER A 114 1.96 -9.74 3.69
N ALA A 115 1.58 -8.57 3.21
CA ALA A 115 0.41 -7.89 3.72
C ALA A 115 -0.87 -8.61 3.27
N LEU A 116 -1.83 -8.77 4.18
CA LEU A 116 -3.13 -9.39 3.92
C LEU A 116 -4.26 -8.38 4.18
N PRO A 117 -5.28 -8.31 3.30
CA PRO A 117 -6.40 -7.41 3.48
C PRO A 117 -7.28 -7.81 4.66
N GLU A 118 -7.76 -6.80 5.37
CA GLU A 118 -8.82 -6.88 6.37
C GLU A 118 -10.08 -6.28 5.77
N TYR A 119 -11.11 -7.09 5.52
CA TYR A 119 -12.35 -6.59 4.89
C TYR A 119 -13.39 -6.07 5.89
N GLY A 120 -13.21 -6.36 7.18
CA GLY A 120 -14.12 -5.91 8.24
C GLY A 120 -15.46 -6.64 8.32
N ALA A 121 -15.72 -7.63 7.45
CA ALA A 121 -16.93 -8.45 7.47
C ALA A 121 -16.59 -9.94 7.46
N PRO A 122 -17.42 -10.79 8.08
CA PRO A 122 -17.26 -12.24 8.02
C PRO A 122 -17.44 -12.77 6.59
N VAL A 123 -16.87 -13.93 6.31
CA VAL A 123 -16.99 -14.56 4.99
C VAL A 123 -18.44 -15.02 4.78
N PHE A 124 -19.13 -14.40 3.84
CA PHE A 124 -20.46 -14.84 3.40
C PHE A 124 -20.30 -15.99 2.39
N THR A 125 -20.30 -17.22 2.88
CA THR A 125 -20.28 -18.41 2.01
C THR A 125 -21.71 -18.80 1.61
N THR A 126 -21.97 -18.88 0.31
CA THR A 126 -23.21 -19.50 -0.18
C THR A 126 -23.10 -21.00 0.08
N LYS A 127 -23.99 -21.56 0.91
CA LYS A 127 -24.02 -23.00 1.16
C LYS A 127 -24.23 -23.73 -0.18
N PRO A 128 -23.43 -24.75 -0.50
CA PRO A 128 -23.66 -25.55 -1.70
C PRO A 128 -25.07 -26.14 -1.66
N LYS A 129 -25.81 -26.05 -2.77
CA LYS A 129 -27.10 -26.74 -2.92
C LYS A 129 -26.80 -28.25 -2.94
N LYS A 130 -27.43 -28.98 -2.02
CA LYS A 130 -27.46 -30.46 -2.03
C LYS A 130 -28.20 -30.95 -3.26
#